data_AF-A0A0P0Y3W5-F1
#
_entry.id   AF-A0A0P0Y3W5-F1
#
_cell.length_a   1.000
_cell.length_b   1.000
_cell.length_c   1.000
_cell.angle_alpha   90.00
_cell.angle_beta   90.00
_cell.angle_gamma   90.00
#
_symmetry.space_group_name_H-M   'P 1'
#
loop_
_entity.id
_entity.type
_entity.pdbx_description
1 polymer ?
#
loop_
_entity_poly.entity_id
_entity_poly.type
_entity_poly.pdbx_seq_one_letter_code
_entity_poly.pdbx_strand_id
1 'polypeptide(L)'
;MEVPISGGGGGERFCHAAQVVGADGEMDGEAMARFAAGAGLLGRGLSYAVVSIVGPQGSGKSTLLNQLFGTSFTEMDALKGRSQTTKGIWIAKAVGIEPFTVVMDLEGTDGRERGEDDTAFEKQSALFALAVSDIVMINLWCHDIGREHAANRPLLKTIFEVLMRLFSPRKTTLLLVIRDKTKTPLEYLTQALKEDIQKIWNAVRKPEVYKEAALSEFFNVEVTALSSYEEKENLFKEQVGQLRQRFIHSIAPGGLAADRRDHGCYCSV
;
A
#
# COMPACT_ATOMS: atom_id res chain seq x y z
N MET A 1 14.14 55.91 14.47
CA MET A 1 14.46 54.99 13.35
C MET A 1 14.23 53.59 13.87
N GLU A 2 13.00 53.12 13.72
CA GLU A 2 12.64 51.72 13.93
C GLU A 2 12.75 51.02 12.58
N VAL A 3 13.48 49.91 12.55
CA VAL A 3 13.60 49.04 11.38
C VAL A 3 12.64 47.87 11.62
N PRO A 4 11.62 47.63 10.78
CA PRO A 4 10.72 46.50 10.96
C PRO A 4 11.37 45.24 10.38
N ILE A 5 11.38 44.17 11.18
CA ILE A 5 11.83 42.84 10.75
C ILE A 5 10.63 42.16 10.10
N SER A 6 10.63 42.10 8.77
CA SER A 6 9.76 41.22 8.00
C SER A 6 10.29 39.79 8.08
N GLY A 7 9.63 38.94 8.86
CA GLY A 7 9.90 37.50 8.91
C GLY A 7 8.73 36.72 8.31
N GLY A 8 8.70 36.57 6.99
CA GLY A 8 7.84 35.62 6.30
C GLY A 8 8.32 34.19 6.58
N GLY A 9 7.55 33.42 7.33
CA GLY A 9 7.77 31.99 7.54
C GLY A 9 6.79 31.18 6.70
N GLY A 10 7.16 30.89 5.45
CA GLY A 10 6.52 29.83 4.69
C GLY A 10 6.82 28.50 5.38
N GLY A 11 5.80 27.82 5.90
CA GLY A 11 5.95 26.51 6.52
C GLY A 11 6.45 25.49 5.50
N GLU A 12 7.74 25.13 5.59
CA GLU A 12 8.30 24.00 4.87
C GLU A 12 7.52 22.74 5.27
N ARG A 13 6.77 22.18 4.31
CA ARG A 13 6.09 20.89 4.45
C ARG A 13 7.15 19.79 4.45
N PHE A 14 7.81 19.57 5.58
CA PHE A 14 8.70 18.41 5.70
C PHE A 14 7.87 17.13 5.64
N CYS A 15 7.95 16.42 4.52
CA CYS A 15 7.51 15.04 4.41
C CYS A 15 8.49 14.20 5.24
N HIS A 16 8.06 13.75 6.42
CA HIS A 16 8.85 12.80 7.21
C HIS A 16 8.78 11.45 6.52
N ALA A 17 9.88 11.01 5.90
CA ALA A 17 10.04 9.66 5.39
C ALA A 17 11.16 8.95 6.18
N ALA A 18 11.02 7.66 6.41
CA ALA A 18 12.01 6.84 7.11
C ALA A 18 12.03 5.42 6.55
N GLN A 19 13.21 4.82 6.44
CA GLN A 19 13.35 3.39 6.22
C GLN A 19 13.19 2.68 7.56
N VAL A 20 12.25 1.74 7.65
CA VAL A 20 11.98 1.00 8.90
C VAL A 20 12.30 -0.48 8.81
N VAL A 21 12.49 -0.99 7.59
CA VAL A 21 13.09 -2.30 7.35
C VAL A 21 14.17 -2.11 6.31
N GLY A 22 15.38 -2.58 6.59
CA GLY A 22 16.53 -2.53 5.70
C GLY A 22 16.42 -3.50 4.53
N ALA A 23 17.41 -3.46 3.62
CA ALA A 23 17.49 -4.42 2.51
C ALA A 23 17.79 -5.85 2.98
N ASP A 24 18.49 -5.97 4.10
CA ASP A 24 18.79 -7.20 4.84
C ASP A 24 17.58 -7.79 5.56
N GLY A 25 16.45 -7.07 5.63
CA GLY A 25 15.26 -7.49 6.36
C GLY A 25 15.26 -7.14 7.83
N GLU A 26 16.27 -6.43 8.32
CA GLU A 26 16.36 -6.01 9.72
C GLU A 26 15.47 -4.78 9.96
N MET A 27 14.73 -4.81 11.08
CA MET A 27 13.83 -3.71 11.46
C MET A 27 14.60 -2.63 12.22
N ASP A 28 14.50 -1.38 11.77
CA ASP A 28 15.05 -0.22 12.46
C ASP A 28 13.98 0.40 13.39
N GLY A 29 13.93 -0.10 14.62
CA GLY A 29 13.03 0.40 15.65
C GLY A 29 13.30 1.86 16.04
N GLU A 30 14.55 2.32 15.96
CA GLU A 30 14.88 3.72 16.25
C GLU A 30 14.37 4.65 15.15
N ALA A 31 14.53 4.27 13.88
CA ALA A 31 13.97 5.04 12.76
C ALA A 31 12.44 5.11 12.86
N MET A 32 11.77 4.01 13.23
CA MET A 32 10.33 4.01 13.49
C MET A 32 9.96 4.97 14.63
N ALA A 33 10.68 4.95 15.75
CA ALA A 33 10.43 5.84 16.89
C ALA A 33 10.66 7.31 16.53
N ARG A 34 11.75 7.62 15.81
CA ARG A 34 12.05 8.96 15.30
C ARG A 34 10.96 9.46 14.35
N PHE A 35 10.49 8.60 13.43
CA PHE A 35 9.36 8.93 12.56
C PHE A 35 8.10 9.19 13.36
N ALA A 36 7.73 8.32 14.31
CA ALA A 36 6.51 8.45 15.10
C ALA A 36 6.49 9.76 15.91
N ALA A 37 7.63 10.15 16.48
CA ALA A 37 7.79 11.42 17.18
C ALA A 37 7.73 12.61 16.22
N GLY A 38 8.55 12.62 15.17
CA GLY A 38 8.66 13.75 14.24
C GLY A 38 7.39 14.00 13.41
N ALA A 39 6.72 12.94 12.97
CA ALA A 39 5.49 13.04 12.19
C ALA A 39 4.27 13.45 13.05
N GLY A 40 4.35 13.26 14.37
CA GLY A 40 3.26 13.50 15.33
C GLY A 40 2.27 12.35 15.45
N LEU A 41 2.73 11.10 15.34
CA LEU A 41 1.92 9.89 15.48
C LEU A 41 1.63 9.55 16.95
N LEU A 42 2.58 9.77 17.86
CA LEU A 42 2.50 9.34 19.27
C LEU A 42 1.27 9.88 20.04
N GLY A 43 0.71 11.02 19.61
CA GLY A 43 -0.48 11.63 20.23
C GLY A 43 -1.81 11.27 19.56
N ARG A 44 -1.84 10.41 18.54
CA ARG A 44 -3.03 10.15 17.73
C ARG A 44 -3.90 9.01 18.25
N GLY A 45 -3.43 8.24 19.25
CA GLY A 45 -4.12 7.05 19.73
C GLY A 45 -4.43 6.12 18.56
N LEU A 46 -5.69 5.72 18.39
CA LEU A 46 -6.13 4.92 17.25
C LEU A 46 -6.57 5.78 16.05
N SER A 47 -6.56 7.11 16.12
CA SER A 47 -7.07 8.00 15.06
C SER A 47 -6.07 8.19 13.91
N TYR A 48 -5.61 7.08 13.32
CA TYR A 48 -4.76 7.05 12.13
C TYR A 48 -5.13 5.87 11.23
N ALA A 49 -4.75 5.95 9.95
CA ALA A 49 -4.83 4.83 9.02
C ALA A 49 -3.42 4.45 8.54
N VAL A 50 -3.23 3.18 8.19
CA VAL A 50 -2.01 2.69 7.54
C VAL A 50 -2.36 2.20 6.15
N VAL A 51 -1.68 2.78 5.15
CA VAL A 51 -1.80 2.42 3.73
C VAL A 51 -0.47 1.85 3.27
N SER A 52 -0.47 0.67 2.65
CA SER A 52 0.71 0.12 1.98
C SER A 52 0.47 -0.07 0.49
N ILE A 53 1.54 -0.10 -0.30
CA ILE A 53 1.49 -0.47 -1.72
C ILE A 53 2.38 -1.68 -1.99
N VAL A 54 1.84 -2.65 -2.73
CA VAL A 54 2.56 -3.85 -3.18
C VAL A 54 2.42 -3.98 -4.69
N GLY A 55 3.42 -4.60 -5.32
CA GLY A 55 3.41 -4.90 -6.75
C GLY A 55 4.79 -4.92 -7.38
N PRO A 56 4.87 -5.27 -8.67
CA PRO A 56 6.13 -5.57 -9.34
C PRO A 56 7.15 -4.43 -9.28
N GLN A 57 8.44 -4.77 -9.33
CA GLN A 57 9.53 -3.82 -9.43
C GLN A 57 9.37 -2.97 -10.70
N GLY A 58 9.59 -1.65 -10.57
CA GLY A 58 9.44 -0.71 -11.70
C GLY A 58 8.00 -0.46 -12.15
N SER A 59 6.98 -0.86 -11.38
CA SER A 59 5.55 -0.59 -11.71
C SER A 59 5.07 0.83 -11.35
N GLY A 60 5.97 1.72 -10.89
CA GLY A 60 5.63 3.09 -10.52
C GLY A 60 4.85 3.20 -9.21
N LYS A 61 5.22 2.41 -8.19
CA LYS A 61 4.63 2.43 -6.84
C LYS A 61 4.94 3.74 -6.11
N SER A 62 6.22 4.05 -5.93
CA SER A 62 6.70 5.26 -5.26
C SER A 62 6.18 6.52 -5.94
N THR A 63 6.19 6.56 -7.27
CA THR A 63 5.57 7.65 -8.07
C THR A 63 4.08 7.80 -7.77
N LEU A 64 3.31 6.71 -7.71
CA LEU A 64 1.90 6.77 -7.36
C LEU A 64 1.70 7.28 -5.93
N LEU A 65 2.49 6.80 -4.96
CA LEU A 65 2.39 7.27 -3.57
C LEU A 65 2.72 8.75 -3.43
N ASN A 66 3.76 9.22 -4.10
CA ASN A 66 4.16 10.63 -4.08
C ASN A 66 3.05 11.53 -4.63
N GLN A 67 2.44 11.16 -5.76
CA GLN A 67 1.33 11.90 -6.35
C GLN A 67 0.05 11.82 -5.50
N LEU A 68 -0.27 10.64 -4.97
CA LEU A 68 -1.51 10.37 -4.26
C LEU A 68 -1.51 10.94 -2.83
N PHE A 69 -0.39 10.83 -2.11
CA PHE A 69 -0.28 11.20 -0.70
C PHE A 69 0.58 12.43 -0.44
N GLY A 70 1.24 13.00 -1.46
CA GLY A 70 2.15 14.13 -1.30
C GLY A 70 3.43 13.75 -0.56
N THR A 71 3.87 12.50 -0.69
CA THR A 71 5.11 11.99 -0.10
C THR A 71 6.33 12.32 -0.97
N SER A 72 7.52 11.95 -0.52
CA SER A 72 8.79 12.17 -1.24
C SER A 72 9.67 10.91 -1.22
N PHE A 73 9.09 9.75 -1.51
CA PHE A 73 9.84 8.51 -1.70
C PHE A 73 10.74 8.60 -2.93
N THR A 74 11.89 7.95 -2.89
CA THR A 74 12.81 7.89 -4.02
C THR A 74 12.16 7.17 -5.21
N GLU A 75 12.17 7.80 -6.37
CA GLU A 75 11.64 7.24 -7.62
C GLU A 75 12.76 6.74 -8.53
N MET A 76 12.44 5.79 -9.40
CA MET A 76 13.38 5.23 -10.36
C MET A 76 13.75 6.30 -11.41
N ASP A 77 15.04 6.53 -11.61
CA ASP A 77 15.52 7.38 -12.70
C ASP A 77 15.56 6.56 -14.00
N ALA A 78 14.51 6.68 -14.82
CA ALA A 78 14.36 5.93 -16.06
C ALA A 78 15.53 6.12 -17.05
N LEU A 79 16.23 7.26 -16.98
CA LEU A 79 17.38 7.57 -17.84
C LEU A 79 18.66 6.83 -17.41
N LYS A 80 18.71 6.32 -16.19
CA LYS A 80 19.84 5.53 -15.65
C LYS A 80 19.60 4.02 -15.72
N GLY A 81 18.49 3.60 -16.33
CA GLY A 81 18.14 2.20 -16.53
C GLY A 81 17.10 1.67 -15.55
N ARG A 82 16.69 0.41 -15.74
CA ARG A 82 15.71 -0.27 -14.88
C ARG A 82 16.45 -0.99 -13.75
N SER A 83 16.68 -0.28 -12.65
CA SER A 83 17.29 -0.83 -11.43
C SER A 83 16.34 -0.74 -10.24
N GLN A 84 16.64 -1.53 -9.22
CA GLN A 84 15.92 -1.51 -7.96
C GLN A 84 16.07 -0.14 -7.28
N THR A 85 14.94 0.51 -7.01
CA THR A 85 14.90 1.86 -6.43
C THR A 85 14.57 1.83 -4.94
N THR A 86 13.46 1.18 -4.59
CA THR A 86 13.05 0.99 -3.20
C THR A 86 13.71 -0.27 -2.67
N LYS A 87 14.50 -0.12 -1.60
CA LYS A 87 15.09 -1.23 -0.85
C LYS A 87 14.46 -1.26 0.54
N GLY A 88 14.02 -2.43 1.00
CA GLY A 88 13.39 -2.56 2.29
C GLY A 88 11.95 -2.03 2.31
N ILE A 89 11.55 -1.50 3.47
CA ILE A 89 10.23 -0.87 3.67
C ILE A 89 10.43 0.55 4.16
N TRP A 90 9.83 1.49 3.45
CA TRP A 90 9.84 2.91 3.78
C TRP A 90 8.46 3.36 4.23
N ILE A 91 8.43 4.25 5.21
CA ILE A 91 7.19 4.88 5.67
C ILE A 91 7.26 6.39 5.52
N ALA A 92 6.12 7.02 5.27
CA ALA A 92 5.98 8.46 5.26
C ALA A 92 4.61 8.90 5.78
N LYS A 93 4.52 10.16 6.20
CA LYS A 93 3.23 10.79 6.54
C LYS A 93 2.56 11.33 5.27
N ALA A 94 1.29 10.98 5.06
CA ALA A 94 0.49 11.61 4.02
C ALA A 94 0.27 13.11 4.33
N VAL A 95 0.53 13.97 3.35
CA VAL A 95 0.35 15.42 3.47
C VAL A 95 -1.10 15.75 3.11
N GLY A 96 -1.82 16.49 3.95
CA GLY A 96 -3.16 17.01 3.63
C GLY A 96 -4.25 15.94 3.48
N ILE A 97 -4.11 14.81 4.19
CA ILE A 97 -5.13 13.77 4.35
C ILE A 97 -5.40 13.64 5.84
N GLU A 98 -6.68 13.65 6.22
CA GLU A 98 -7.18 13.35 7.55
C GLU A 98 -8.11 12.13 7.47
N PRO A 99 -8.07 11.17 8.41
CA PRO A 99 -7.22 11.14 9.59
C PRO A 99 -5.73 11.01 9.24
N PHE A 100 -4.86 11.20 10.23
CA PHE A 100 -3.43 10.95 10.09
C PHE A 100 -3.18 9.62 9.35
N THR A 101 -2.49 9.66 8.22
CA THR A 101 -2.27 8.48 7.39
C THR A 101 -0.79 8.19 7.25
N VAL A 102 -0.36 7.00 7.67
CA VAL A 102 0.98 6.47 7.40
C VAL A 102 0.92 5.73 6.08
N VAL A 103 1.86 6.05 5.19
CA VAL A 103 2.00 5.44 3.87
C VAL A 103 3.25 4.59 3.87
N MET A 104 3.15 3.35 3.41
CA MET A 104 4.27 2.41 3.33
C MET A 104 4.58 2.09 1.86
N ASP A 105 5.81 2.42 1.43
CA ASP A 105 6.35 2.01 0.15
C ASP A 105 7.20 0.75 0.35
N LEU A 106 6.78 -0.34 -0.28
CA LEU A 106 7.48 -1.61 -0.22
C LEU A 106 8.36 -1.77 -1.44
N GLU A 107 9.50 -2.42 -1.24
CA GLU A 107 10.31 -2.96 -2.31
C GLU A 107 9.45 -3.76 -3.30
N GLY A 108 9.76 -3.62 -4.59
CA GLY A 108 8.99 -4.29 -5.64
C GLY A 108 9.28 -5.78 -5.71
N THR A 109 8.28 -6.55 -6.08
CA THR A 109 8.39 -7.99 -6.32
C THR A 109 8.90 -8.29 -7.73
N ASP A 110 9.31 -9.53 -7.97
CA ASP A 110 9.84 -10.03 -9.24
C ASP A 110 11.07 -9.25 -9.72
N GLY A 111 11.93 -8.86 -8.77
CA GLY A 111 13.21 -8.23 -9.04
C GLY A 111 14.19 -9.18 -9.72
N ARG A 112 15.15 -8.64 -10.48
CA ARG A 112 16.28 -9.43 -11.00
C ARG A 112 17.46 -9.48 -10.04
N GLU A 113 17.47 -8.60 -9.05
CA GLU A 113 18.69 -8.19 -8.34
C GLU A 113 19.00 -9.03 -7.10
N ARG A 114 18.05 -9.80 -6.55
CA ARG A 114 18.25 -10.61 -5.32
C ARG A 114 18.37 -12.13 -5.53
N GLY A 115 18.14 -12.66 -6.73
CA GLY A 115 18.31 -14.11 -6.99
C GLY A 115 17.26 -15.00 -6.28
N GLU A 116 17.64 -16.18 -5.77
CA GLU A 116 16.68 -17.13 -5.14
C GLU A 116 16.11 -16.63 -3.79
N ASP A 117 16.86 -15.78 -3.06
CA ASP A 117 16.43 -15.16 -1.79
C ASP A 117 15.33 -14.09 -1.98
N ASP A 118 15.08 -13.64 -3.22
CA ASP A 118 14.11 -12.60 -3.55
C ASP A 118 12.69 -13.00 -3.09
N THR A 119 12.31 -14.26 -3.34
CA THR A 119 10.96 -14.73 -3.01
C THR A 119 10.67 -14.78 -1.51
N ALA A 120 11.67 -14.95 -0.64
CA ALA A 120 11.46 -14.97 0.81
C ALA A 120 11.18 -13.57 1.33
N PHE A 121 12.03 -12.60 0.94
CA PHE A 121 11.89 -11.20 1.34
C PHE A 121 10.59 -10.58 0.82
N GLU A 122 10.23 -10.85 -0.44
CA GLU A 122 8.97 -10.39 -1.04
C GLU A 122 7.74 -10.90 -0.27
N LYS A 123 7.73 -12.20 0.09
CA LYS A 123 6.64 -12.78 0.87
C LYS A 123 6.57 -12.17 2.26
N GLN A 124 7.70 -12.02 2.95
CA GLN A 124 7.76 -11.47 4.30
C GLN A 124 7.33 -10.00 4.34
N SER A 125 7.84 -9.18 3.42
CA SER A 125 7.48 -7.76 3.33
C SER A 125 6.00 -7.57 3.00
N ALA A 126 5.46 -8.33 2.04
CA ALA A 126 4.03 -8.27 1.72
C ALA A 126 3.15 -8.76 2.89
N LEU A 127 3.54 -9.83 3.59
CA LEU A 127 2.85 -10.30 4.80
C LEU A 127 2.87 -9.25 5.89
N PHE A 128 4.01 -8.60 6.13
CA PHE A 128 4.14 -7.52 7.08
C PHE A 128 3.20 -6.37 6.73
N ALA A 129 3.21 -5.90 5.48
CA ALA A 129 2.31 -4.85 5.01
C ALA A 129 0.83 -5.20 5.22
N LEU A 130 0.42 -6.43 4.94
CA LEU A 130 -0.98 -6.84 5.13
C LEU A 130 -1.38 -7.00 6.59
N ALA A 131 -0.45 -7.41 7.46
CA ALA A 131 -0.72 -7.52 8.89
C ALA A 131 -0.92 -6.15 9.53
N VAL A 132 -0.15 -5.13 9.10
CA VAL A 132 -0.16 -3.81 9.74
C VAL A 132 -1.13 -2.81 9.07
N SER A 133 -1.39 -2.94 7.77
CA SER A 133 -2.19 -1.98 7.02
C SER A 133 -3.70 -2.13 7.17
N ASP A 134 -4.39 -0.99 7.19
CA ASP A 134 -5.85 -0.92 6.99
C ASP A 134 -6.21 -1.08 5.51
N ILE A 135 -5.38 -0.51 4.63
CA ILE A 135 -5.59 -0.48 3.19
C ILE A 135 -4.31 -0.94 2.50
N VAL A 136 -4.42 -1.93 1.62
CA VAL A 136 -3.32 -2.46 0.83
C VAL A 136 -3.62 -2.19 -0.64
N MET A 137 -2.86 -1.28 -1.23
CA MET A 137 -2.89 -0.97 -2.64
C MET A 137 -2.11 -2.04 -3.41
N ILE A 138 -2.76 -2.73 -4.33
CA ILE A 138 -2.11 -3.71 -5.21
C ILE A 138 -1.96 -3.06 -6.59
N ASN A 139 -0.74 -2.67 -6.92
CA ASN A 139 -0.41 -2.01 -8.17
C ASN A 139 -0.25 -3.06 -9.28
N LEU A 140 -1.14 -3.04 -10.28
CA LEU A 140 -1.23 -4.04 -11.34
C LEU A 140 -1.20 -3.38 -12.71
N TRP A 141 -0.45 -3.92 -13.67
CA TRP A 141 -0.56 -3.47 -15.05
C TRP A 141 -1.78 -4.07 -15.73
N CYS A 142 -2.49 -3.28 -16.53
CA CYS A 142 -3.70 -3.75 -17.21
C CYS A 142 -3.44 -4.97 -18.11
N HIS A 143 -2.24 -5.10 -18.68
CA HIS A 143 -1.87 -6.22 -19.55
C HIS A 143 -1.52 -7.52 -18.79
N ASP A 144 -1.34 -7.44 -17.48
CA ASP A 144 -1.10 -8.59 -16.61
C ASP A 144 -2.42 -9.22 -16.12
N ILE A 145 -3.53 -8.50 -16.25
CA ILE A 145 -4.86 -8.99 -15.89
C ILE A 145 -5.24 -10.15 -16.83
N GLY A 146 -5.61 -11.29 -16.26
CA GLY A 146 -5.96 -12.51 -16.99
C GLY A 146 -4.77 -13.43 -17.28
N ARG A 147 -3.54 -13.06 -16.90
CA ARG A 147 -2.39 -13.98 -16.93
C ARG A 147 -2.26 -14.71 -15.61
N GLU A 148 -2.00 -16.02 -15.68
CA GLU A 148 -1.98 -16.90 -14.49
C GLU A 148 -0.88 -16.54 -13.47
N HIS A 149 0.25 -16.00 -13.94
CA HIS A 149 1.40 -15.64 -13.09
C HIS A 149 1.64 -14.14 -12.91
N ALA A 150 1.04 -13.26 -13.73
CA ALA A 150 1.41 -11.84 -13.75
C ALA A 150 0.57 -10.97 -12.79
N ALA A 151 -0.53 -11.49 -12.25
CA ALA A 151 -1.46 -10.73 -11.41
C ALA A 151 -1.23 -10.90 -9.88
N ASN A 152 0.00 -11.14 -9.43
CA ASN A 152 0.34 -11.37 -8.01
C ASN A 152 -0.42 -12.54 -7.34
N ARG A 153 -0.97 -13.49 -8.12
CA ARG A 153 -1.77 -14.62 -7.59
C ARG A 153 -1.01 -15.49 -6.57
N PRO A 154 0.27 -15.89 -6.80
CA PRO A 154 1.03 -16.69 -5.83
C PRO A 154 1.25 -15.95 -4.51
N LEU A 155 1.51 -14.65 -4.58
CA LEU A 155 1.69 -13.78 -3.43
C LEU A 155 0.40 -13.73 -2.60
N LEU A 156 -0.74 -13.40 -3.24
CA LEU A 156 -2.05 -13.35 -2.57
C LEU A 156 -2.47 -14.67 -1.93
N LYS A 157 -2.19 -15.80 -2.59
CA LYS A 157 -2.44 -17.13 -2.02
C LYS A 157 -1.67 -17.34 -0.72
N THR A 158 -0.36 -17.08 -0.75
CA THR A 158 0.53 -17.20 0.42
C THR A 158 0.06 -16.29 1.56
N ILE A 159 -0.33 -15.07 1.21
CA ILE A 159 -0.85 -14.08 2.14
C ILE A 159 -2.10 -14.57 2.85
N PHE A 160 -3.11 -15.02 2.11
CA PHE A 160 -4.35 -15.50 2.71
C PHE A 160 -4.12 -16.71 3.62
N GLU A 161 -3.24 -17.64 3.21
CA GLU A 161 -2.86 -18.81 4.03
C GLU A 161 -2.24 -18.42 5.36
N VAL A 162 -1.32 -17.45 5.35
CA VAL A 162 -0.56 -17.06 6.55
C VAL A 162 -1.36 -16.12 7.45
N LEU A 163 -2.10 -15.15 6.89
CA LEU A 163 -2.88 -14.20 7.68
C LEU A 163 -3.91 -14.90 8.57
N MET A 164 -4.64 -15.88 8.03
CA MET A 164 -5.63 -16.65 8.79
C MET A 164 -5.01 -17.50 9.91
N ARG A 165 -3.70 -17.80 9.84
CA ARG A 165 -2.99 -18.60 10.85
C ARG A 165 -2.40 -17.76 11.96
N LEU A 166 -1.92 -16.56 11.64
CA LEU A 166 -1.14 -15.74 12.56
C LEU A 166 -1.96 -14.65 13.25
N PHE A 167 -3.04 -14.18 12.64
CA PHE A 167 -3.73 -12.99 13.12
C PHE A 167 -5.22 -13.22 13.34
N SER A 168 -5.76 -12.54 14.34
CA SER A 168 -7.22 -12.40 14.47
C SER A 168 -7.78 -11.68 13.24
N PRO A 169 -9.02 -11.98 12.81
CA PRO A 169 -9.59 -11.38 11.61
C PRO A 169 -9.71 -9.86 11.78
N ARG A 170 -8.79 -9.12 11.14
CA ARG A 170 -8.92 -7.68 10.90
C ARG A 170 -9.45 -7.53 9.48
N LYS A 171 -10.47 -6.68 9.32
CA LYS A 171 -11.00 -6.42 7.99
C LYS A 171 -10.11 -5.41 7.28
N THR A 172 -9.39 -5.86 6.26
CA THR A 172 -8.42 -5.05 5.48
C THR A 172 -8.98 -4.75 4.09
N THR A 173 -8.79 -3.53 3.59
CA THR A 173 -9.22 -3.20 2.23
C THR A 173 -8.11 -3.47 1.23
N LEU A 174 -8.36 -4.37 0.29
CA LEU A 174 -7.53 -4.60 -0.89
C LEU A 174 -8.00 -3.65 -2.00
N LEU A 175 -7.22 -2.62 -2.27
CA LEU A 175 -7.46 -1.67 -3.35
C LEU A 175 -6.60 -2.03 -4.56
N LEU A 176 -7.20 -2.68 -5.55
CA LEU A 176 -6.54 -3.03 -6.80
C LEU A 176 -6.45 -1.80 -7.69
N VAL A 177 -5.23 -1.33 -7.94
CA VAL A 177 -4.95 -0.16 -8.77
C VAL A 177 -4.44 -0.66 -10.12
N ILE A 178 -5.31 -0.60 -11.12
CA ILE A 178 -4.97 -0.95 -12.49
C ILE A 178 -4.23 0.23 -13.12
N ARG A 179 -3.02 -0.02 -13.62
CA ARG A 179 -2.16 0.91 -14.33
C ARG A 179 -2.27 0.70 -15.83
N ASP A 180 -2.05 1.77 -16.59
CA ASP A 180 -2.04 1.78 -18.05
C ASP A 180 -3.32 1.18 -18.64
N LYS A 181 -4.46 1.70 -18.15
CA LYS A 181 -5.78 1.26 -18.59
C LYS A 181 -5.89 1.30 -20.12
N THR A 182 -6.25 0.16 -20.70
CA THR A 182 -6.47 -0.01 -22.14
C THR A 182 -7.93 0.28 -22.52
N LYS A 183 -8.36 -0.10 -23.72
CA LYS A 183 -9.74 0.08 -24.20
C LYS A 183 -10.76 -0.80 -23.46
N THR A 184 -10.31 -1.79 -22.68
CA THR A 184 -11.19 -2.68 -21.92
C THR A 184 -11.96 -1.88 -20.86
N PRO A 185 -13.31 -1.97 -20.82
CA PRO A 185 -14.12 -1.31 -19.80
C PRO A 185 -13.74 -1.73 -18.38
N LEU A 186 -13.84 -0.80 -17.43
CA LEU A 186 -13.42 -1.04 -16.04
C LEU A 186 -14.30 -2.10 -15.38
N GLU A 187 -15.55 -2.21 -15.76
CA GLU A 187 -16.52 -3.16 -15.23
C GLU A 187 -16.03 -4.60 -15.46
N TYR A 188 -15.57 -4.92 -16.67
CA TYR A 188 -15.05 -6.25 -17.00
C TYR A 188 -13.74 -6.55 -16.29
N LEU A 189 -12.83 -5.57 -16.20
CA LEU A 189 -11.57 -5.75 -15.45
C LEU A 189 -11.83 -5.96 -13.95
N THR A 190 -12.78 -5.20 -13.40
CA THR A 190 -13.21 -5.31 -12.01
C THR A 190 -13.81 -6.67 -11.72
N GLN A 191 -14.69 -7.16 -12.60
CA GLN A 191 -15.30 -8.47 -12.47
C GLN A 191 -14.23 -9.57 -12.52
N ALA A 192 -13.34 -9.55 -13.51
CA ALA A 192 -12.28 -10.54 -13.66
C ALA A 192 -11.36 -10.59 -12.43
N LEU A 193 -10.94 -9.43 -11.92
CA LEU A 193 -10.09 -9.34 -10.73
C LEU A 193 -10.79 -9.84 -9.45
N LYS A 194 -12.06 -9.50 -9.26
CA LYS A 194 -12.85 -9.96 -8.11
C LYS A 194 -13.06 -11.48 -8.15
N GLU A 195 -13.41 -12.02 -9.32
CA GLU A 195 -13.52 -13.47 -9.52
C GLU A 195 -12.20 -14.19 -9.24
N ASP A 196 -11.09 -13.60 -9.66
CA ASP A 196 -9.76 -14.15 -9.43
C ASP A 196 -9.38 -14.18 -7.95
N ILE A 197 -9.59 -13.08 -7.22
CA ILE A 197 -9.36 -13.05 -5.77
C ILE A 197 -10.25 -14.09 -5.08
N GLN A 198 -11.51 -14.22 -5.50
CA GLN A 198 -12.43 -15.21 -4.94
C GLN A 198 -11.96 -16.65 -5.20
N LYS A 199 -11.45 -16.94 -6.40
CA LYS A 199 -10.86 -18.25 -6.73
C LYS A 199 -9.65 -18.54 -5.85
N ILE A 200 -8.76 -17.56 -5.65
CA ILE A 200 -7.60 -17.71 -4.77
C ILE A 200 -8.06 -17.99 -3.34
N TRP A 201 -9.01 -17.21 -2.81
CA TRP A 201 -9.59 -17.42 -1.48
C TRP A 201 -10.15 -18.83 -1.31
N ASN A 202 -10.84 -19.36 -2.31
CA ASN A 202 -11.43 -20.70 -2.24
C ASN A 202 -10.36 -21.81 -2.32
N ALA A 203 -9.26 -21.58 -3.02
CA ALA A 203 -8.17 -22.55 -3.18
C ALA A 203 -7.22 -22.63 -1.97
N VAL A 204 -7.24 -21.61 -1.10
CA VAL A 204 -6.42 -21.53 0.10
C VAL A 204 -6.90 -22.50 1.17
N ARG A 205 -5.98 -23.26 1.77
CA ARG A 205 -6.28 -24.14 2.89
C ARG A 205 -6.52 -23.33 4.17
N LYS A 206 -7.79 -23.19 4.55
CA LYS A 206 -8.20 -22.47 5.77
C LYS A 206 -8.06 -23.35 7.03
N PRO A 207 -7.69 -22.78 8.19
CA PRO A 207 -7.83 -23.46 9.48
C PRO A 207 -9.29 -23.85 9.75
N GLU A 208 -9.52 -24.87 10.59
CA GLU A 208 -10.89 -25.40 10.83
C GLU A 208 -11.85 -24.31 11.35
N VAL A 209 -11.35 -23.38 12.17
CA VAL A 209 -12.12 -22.24 12.70
C VAL A 209 -12.61 -21.26 11.62
N TYR A 210 -11.99 -21.23 10.44
CA TYR A 210 -12.32 -20.33 9.32
C TYR A 210 -12.71 -21.08 8.06
N LYS A 211 -13.02 -22.37 8.16
CA LYS A 211 -13.25 -23.25 7.00
C LYS A 211 -14.32 -22.73 6.04
N GLU A 212 -15.41 -22.21 6.60
CA GLU A 212 -16.55 -21.65 5.85
C GLU A 212 -16.51 -20.12 5.75
N ALA A 213 -15.43 -19.48 6.19
CA ALA A 213 -15.37 -18.03 6.23
C ALA A 213 -15.36 -17.42 4.82
N ALA A 214 -16.22 -16.44 4.61
CA ALA A 214 -16.29 -15.68 3.38
C ALA A 214 -15.11 -14.70 3.27
N LEU A 215 -14.70 -14.40 2.04
CA LEU A 215 -13.65 -13.41 1.76
C LEU A 215 -13.99 -12.05 2.40
N SER A 216 -15.28 -11.67 2.34
CA SER A 216 -15.80 -10.40 2.87
C SER A 216 -15.72 -10.26 4.39
N GLU A 217 -15.47 -11.33 5.13
CA GLU A 217 -15.26 -11.26 6.58
C GLU A 217 -13.86 -10.74 6.93
N PHE A 218 -12.90 -10.91 6.01
CA PHE A 218 -11.50 -10.53 6.16
C PHE A 218 -11.10 -9.36 5.26
N PHE A 219 -11.72 -9.24 4.08
CA PHE A 219 -11.28 -8.27 3.09
C PHE A 219 -12.44 -7.51 2.44
N ASN A 220 -12.27 -6.21 2.29
CA ASN A 220 -13.02 -5.43 1.31
C ASN A 220 -12.20 -5.40 0.01
N VAL A 221 -12.83 -5.59 -1.14
CA VAL A 221 -12.15 -5.61 -2.44
C VAL A 221 -12.65 -4.47 -3.31
N GLU A 222 -11.78 -3.47 -3.50
CA GLU A 222 -12.01 -2.26 -4.25
C GLU A 222 -11.13 -2.23 -5.50
N VAL A 223 -11.65 -1.70 -6.61
CA VAL A 223 -10.89 -1.62 -7.87
C VAL A 223 -10.94 -0.19 -8.37
N THR A 224 -9.80 0.31 -8.83
CA THR A 224 -9.68 1.58 -9.55
C THR A 224 -8.73 1.41 -10.73
N ALA A 225 -8.79 2.34 -11.68
CA ALA A 225 -7.90 2.34 -12.82
C ALA A 225 -7.37 3.74 -13.11
N LEU A 226 -6.07 3.79 -13.40
CA LEU A 226 -5.34 4.99 -13.74
C LEU A 226 -4.83 4.87 -15.18
N SER A 227 -4.88 5.97 -15.90
CA SER A 227 -4.34 6.08 -17.26
C SER A 227 -2.81 6.03 -17.24
N SER A 228 -2.19 5.85 -18.41
CA SER A 228 -0.73 5.92 -18.51
C SER A 228 -0.22 7.29 -18.06
N TYR A 229 0.76 7.29 -17.15
CA TYR A 229 1.42 8.51 -16.71
C TYR A 229 2.23 9.15 -17.84
N GLU A 230 2.92 8.33 -18.63
CA GLU A 230 3.79 8.79 -19.73
C GLU A 230 2.98 9.35 -20.90
N GLU A 231 1.90 8.68 -21.30
CA GLU A 231 1.11 9.11 -22.47
C GLU A 231 0.04 10.15 -22.13
N LYS A 232 -0.50 10.11 -20.90
CA LYS A 232 -1.72 10.84 -20.51
C LYS A 232 -1.59 11.47 -19.12
N GLU A 233 -0.48 12.15 -18.87
CA GLU A 233 -0.12 12.71 -17.56
C GLU A 233 -1.24 13.54 -16.90
N ASN A 234 -1.89 14.44 -17.66
CA ASN A 234 -2.96 15.29 -17.11
C ASN A 234 -4.17 14.46 -16.63
N LEU A 235 -4.59 13.48 -17.42
CA LEU A 235 -5.70 12.58 -17.06
C LEU A 235 -5.31 11.68 -15.88
N PHE A 236 -4.06 11.22 -15.84
CA PHE A 236 -3.55 10.48 -14.68
C PHE A 236 -3.62 11.33 -13.41
N LYS A 237 -3.14 12.58 -13.44
CA LYS A 237 -3.17 13.49 -12.28
C LYS A 237 -4.60 13.78 -11.83
N GLU A 238 -5.55 13.95 -12.75
CA GLU A 238 -6.96 14.10 -12.43
C GLU A 238 -7.51 12.86 -11.72
N GLN A 239 -7.26 11.66 -12.27
CA GLN A 239 -7.71 10.39 -11.69
C GLN A 239 -7.06 10.10 -10.34
N VAL A 240 -5.79 10.46 -10.15
CA VAL A 240 -5.12 10.41 -8.85
C VAL A 240 -5.76 11.38 -7.87
N GLY A 241 -6.13 12.59 -8.31
CA GLY A 241 -6.87 13.56 -7.51
C GLY A 241 -8.22 13.03 -7.04
N GLN A 242 -8.96 12.34 -7.91
CA GLN A 242 -10.23 11.66 -7.57
C GLN A 242 -9.99 10.51 -6.58
N LEU A 243 -8.98 9.67 -6.83
CA LEU A 243 -8.60 8.57 -5.94
C LEU A 243 -8.21 9.08 -4.56
N ARG A 244 -7.48 10.20 -4.49
CA ARG A 244 -7.05 10.85 -3.25
C ARG A 244 -8.22 11.18 -2.34
N GLN A 245 -9.36 11.61 -2.89
CA GLN A 245 -10.55 11.93 -2.09
C GLN A 245 -11.07 10.72 -1.30
N ARG A 246 -10.87 9.50 -1.80
CA ARG A 246 -11.29 8.27 -1.11
C ARG A 246 -10.48 7.97 0.16
N PHE A 247 -9.31 8.55 0.31
CA PHE A 247 -8.47 8.41 1.50
C PHE A 247 -8.77 9.45 2.57
N ILE A 248 -9.43 10.54 2.20
CA ILE A 248 -9.93 11.54 3.15
C ILE A 248 -11.11 10.91 3.90
N HIS A 249 -11.10 11.03 5.23
CA HIS A 249 -12.05 10.38 6.13
C HIS A 249 -12.12 8.86 5.96
N SER A 250 -11.00 8.22 5.59
CA SER A 250 -10.93 6.78 5.33
C SER A 250 -11.43 5.91 6.49
N ILE A 251 -11.26 6.35 7.74
CA ILE A 251 -11.72 5.61 8.93
C ILE A 251 -13.17 5.92 9.33
N ALA A 252 -13.84 6.87 8.67
CA ALA A 252 -15.24 7.16 8.94
C ALA A 252 -16.14 6.03 8.41
N PRO A 253 -17.38 5.88 8.91
CA PRO A 253 -18.32 4.88 8.40
C PRO A 253 -18.46 4.96 6.87
N GLY A 254 -18.29 3.82 6.18
CA GLY A 254 -18.32 3.74 4.72
C GLY A 254 -17.01 4.14 4.00
N GLY A 255 -15.99 4.59 4.73
CA GLY A 255 -14.65 4.83 4.21
C GLY A 255 -13.83 3.55 3.99
N LEU A 256 -12.68 3.68 3.31
CA LEU A 256 -11.81 2.55 2.96
C LEU A 256 -11.26 1.77 4.16
N ALA A 257 -11.22 2.35 5.34
CA ALA A 257 -10.72 1.74 6.58
C ALA A 257 -11.81 1.70 7.68
N ALA A 258 -13.08 1.80 7.31
CA ALA A 258 -14.20 1.89 8.25
C ALA A 258 -14.38 0.64 9.12
N ASP A 259 -14.16 -0.54 8.53
CA ASP A 259 -14.40 -1.83 9.19
C ASP A 259 -13.22 -2.32 10.03
N ARG A 260 -12.21 -1.48 10.24
CA ARG A 260 -11.05 -1.86 11.04
C ARG A 260 -11.54 -2.21 12.45
N ARG A 261 -11.17 -3.40 12.92
CA ARG A 261 -11.36 -3.80 14.32
C ARG A 261 -10.16 -3.28 15.10
N ASP A 262 -10.39 -2.82 16.33
CA ASP A 262 -9.34 -2.21 17.15
C ASP A 262 -8.12 -3.13 17.29
N HIS A 263 -6.94 -2.54 17.41
CA HIS A 263 -5.66 -3.23 17.64
C HIS A 263 -5.56 -3.82 19.06
N GLY A 264 -6.70 -4.24 19.65
CA GLY A 264 -6.76 -4.91 20.93
C GLY A 264 -5.95 -6.19 20.85
N CYS A 265 -4.72 -6.12 21.35
CA CYS A 265 -3.82 -7.23 21.53
C CYS A 265 -4.48 -8.21 22.52
N TYR A 266 -5.33 -9.11 22.02
CA TYR A 266 -5.65 -10.35 22.72
C TYR A 266 -4.57 -11.37 22.36
N CYS A 267 -3.34 -11.11 22.81
CA CYS A 267 -2.47 -12.20 23.19
C CYS A 267 -3.02 -12.75 24.53
N SER A 268 -4.06 -13.56 24.45
CA SER A 268 -4.43 -14.43 25.56
C SER A 268 -3.47 -15.62 25.56
N VAL A 269 -2.49 -15.53 26.48
CA VAL A 269 -1.65 -16.56 27.13
C VAL A 269 -1.29 -17.80 26.32
#